data_AF-A0A4R4ZT15-F1
#
_entry.id   AF-A0A4R4ZT15-F1
#
_cell.length_a   1.000
_cell.length_b   1.000
_cell.length_c   1.000
_cell.angle_alpha   90.00
_cell.angle_beta   90.00
_cell.angle_gamma   90.00
#
_symmetry.space_group_name_H-M   'P 1'
#
loop_
_entity.id
_entity.type
_entity.pdbx_description
1 polymer ?
#
loop_
_entity_poly.entity_id
_entity_poly.type
_entity_poly.pdbx_seq_one_letter_code
_entity_poly.pdbx_strand_id
1 'polypeptide(L)' 'LPTLVCFALGAFSIYLLSHAMRTLPVGTSYAIFTGIGAVGAVALGIVVQKDPVTAGRAAALTLILSGIVLARVTNPE' A
#
# COMPACT_ATOMS: atom_id res chain seq x y z
N LEU A 1 14.38 9.94 18.81
CA LEU A 1 14.68 10.14 17.37
C LEU A 1 13.83 9.20 16.48
N PRO A 2 13.83 7.87 16.66
CA PRO A 2 13.04 6.94 15.83
C PRO A 2 11.52 7.16 15.91
N THR A 3 11.00 7.45 17.11
CA THR A 3 9.58 7.72 17.36
C THR A 3 9.07 8.98 16.65
N LEU A 4 9.85 10.07 16.66
CA LEU A 4 9.53 11.32 15.96
C LEU A 4 9.45 11.11 14.44
N VAL A 5 10.41 10.37 13.88
CA VAL A 5 10.43 10.04 12.45
C VAL A 5 9.20 9.21 12.08
N CYS A 6 8.87 8.18 12.87
CA CYS A 6 7.70 7.34 12.64
C CYS A 6 6.40 8.18 12.66
N PHE A 7 6.26 9.08 13.63
CA PHE A 7 5.09 9.95 13.74
C PHE A 7 4.98 10.93 12.57
N ALA A 8 6.09 11.53 12.14
CA ALA A 8 6.14 12.44 11.01
C ALA A 8 5.76 11.74 9.69
N LEU A 9 6.32 10.55 9.42
CA LEU A 9 5.98 9.78 8.23
C LEU A 9 4.54 9.28 8.26
N GLY A 10 4.05 8.82 9.41
CA GLY A 10 2.66 8.37 9.57
C GLY A 10 1.67 9.51 9.33
N ALA A 11 1.91 10.68 9.92
CA ALA A 11 1.08 11.86 9.70
C ALA A 11 1.10 12.31 8.23
N PHE A 12 2.27 12.29 7.59
CA PHE A 12 2.41 12.61 6.17
C PHE A 12 1.65 11.62 5.28
N SER A 13 1.71 10.33 5.60
CA SER A 13 1.00 9.29 4.85
C SER A 13 -0.52 9.44 4.95
N ILE A 14 -1.04 9.73 6.15
CA ILE A 14 -2.48 9.97 6.35
C ILE A 14 -2.92 11.28 5.69
N TYR A 15 -2.07 12.31 5.70
CA TYR A 15 -2.34 13.55 4.99
C TYR A 15 -2.49 13.33 3.48
N LEU A 16 -1.57 12.58 2.86
CA LEU A 16 -1.66 12.22 1.45
C LEU A 16 -2.95 11.45 1.13
N LEU A 17 -3.33 10.51 2.00
CA LEU A 17 -4.57 9.75 1.87
C LEU A 17 -5.81 10.66 1.97
N SER A 18 -5.83 11.58 2.96
CA SER A 18 -6.90 12.57 3.13
C SER A 18 -7.01 13.50 1.93
N HIS A 19 -5.88 13.86 1.32
CA HIS A 19 -5.87 14.66 0.09
C HIS A 19 -6.43 13.88 -1.11
N ALA A 20 -6.02 12.62 -1.30
CA ALA A 20 -6.54 11.77 -2.36
C ALA A 20 -8.05 11.53 -2.24
N MET A 21 -8.56 11.39 -1.01
CA MET A 21 -10.00 11.25 -0.75
C MET A 21 -10.84 12.47 -1.13
N ARG A 22 -10.24 13.64 -1.41
CA ARG A 22 -10.99 14.79 -1.95
C ARG A 22 -11.40 14.63 -3.40
N THR A 23 -10.63 13.85 -4.16
CA THR A 23 -10.80 13.66 -5.61
C THR A 23 -11.19 12.25 -5.96
N LEU A 24 -10.82 11.28 -5.12
CA LEU A 24 -11.10 9.87 -5.31
C LEU A 24 -12.08 9.36 -4.24
N PRO A 25 -12.86 8.34 -4.59
CA PRO A 25 -13.78 7.68 -3.66
C PRO A 25 -13.05 7.04 -2.49
N VAL A 26 -13.74 6.92 -1.35
CA VAL A 26 -13.15 6.40 -0.12
C VAL A 26 -12.67 4.95 -0.30
N GLY A 27 -13.50 4.07 -0.89
CA GLY A 27 -13.14 2.65 -1.07
C GLY A 27 -11.92 2.46 -1.97
N THR A 28 -11.89 3.23 -3.05
CA THR A 28 -10.78 3.32 -3.98
C THR A 28 -9.48 3.81 -3.33
N SER A 29 -9.58 4.88 -2.53
CA SER A 29 -8.43 5.51 -1.89
C SER A 29 -7.81 4.56 -0.86
N TYR A 30 -8.66 3.84 -0.12
CA TYR A 30 -8.24 2.84 0.86
C TYR A 30 -7.60 1.61 0.22
N ALA A 31 -8.12 1.16 -0.93
CA ALA A 31 -7.54 0.05 -1.68
C ALA A 31 -6.12 0.38 -2.17
N ILE A 32 -5.91 1.57 -2.75
CA ILE A 32 -4.58 2.01 -3.18
C ILE A 32 -3.63 2.17 -1.98
N PHE A 33 -4.10 2.80 -0.90
CA PHE A 33 -3.31 3.01 0.32
C PHE A 33 -2.78 1.69 0.89
N THR A 34 -3.68 0.71 1.05
CA THR A 34 -3.34 -0.63 1.55
C THR A 34 -2.38 -1.34 0.60
N GLY A 35 -2.58 -1.17 -0.71
CA GLY A 35 -1.71 -1.73 -1.74
C GLY A 35 -0.28 -1.24 -1.69
N ILE A 36 -0.08 0.08 -1.63
CA ILE A 36 1.25 0.68 -1.54
C ILE A 36 1.95 0.20 -0.27
N GLY A 37 1.23 0.12 0.86
CA GLY A 37 1.77 -0.42 2.11
C GLY A 37 2.22 -1.88 1.99
N ALA A 38 1.39 -2.74 1.41
CA ALA A 38 1.72 -4.16 1.20
C ALA A 38 2.93 -4.34 0.26
N VAL A 39 2.96 -3.62 -0.86
CA VAL A 39 4.08 -3.65 -1.81
C VAL A 39 5.36 -3.13 -1.15
N GLY A 40 5.28 -2.00 -0.45
CA GLY A 40 6.41 -1.42 0.27
C GLY A 40 6.96 -2.35 1.35
N ALA A 41 6.10 -3.01 2.13
CA ALA A 41 6.51 -3.97 3.15
C ALA A 41 7.24 -5.17 2.55
N VAL A 42 6.72 -5.74 1.45
CA VAL A 42 7.37 -6.87 0.76
C VAL A 42 8.69 -6.42 0.13
N ALA A 43 8.73 -5.27 -0.54
CA ALA A 43 9.95 -4.73 -1.14
C ALA A 43 11.03 -4.47 -0.08
N LEU A 44 10.68 -3.85 1.05
CA LEU A 44 11.60 -3.63 2.16
C LEU A 44 12.05 -4.95 2.80
N GLY A 45 11.17 -5.95 2.91
CA GLY A 45 11.55 -7.29 3.36
C GLY A 45 12.59 -7.94 2.44
N ILE A 46 12.45 -7.80 1.12
CA ILE A 46 13.40 -8.34 0.15
C ILE A 46 14.73 -7.56 0.18
N VAL A 47 14.69 -6.23 0.21
CA VAL A 47 15.88 -5.38 0.08
C VAL A 47 16.66 -5.29 1.39
N VAL A 48 15.97 -5.07 2.52
CA VAL A 48 16.60 -4.82 3.82
C VAL A 48 16.81 -6.13 4.59
N GLN A 49 15.77 -6.97 4.67
CA GLN A 49 15.84 -8.25 5.39
C GLN A 49 16.56 -9.33 4.57
N LYS A 50 16.82 -9.09 3.27
CA LYS A 50 17.34 -10.08 2.29
C LYS A 50 16.51 -11.36 2.24
N ASP A 51 15.21 -11.23 2.47
CA ASP A 51 14.33 -12.39 2.43
C ASP A 51 14.31 -13.01 1.03
N PRO A 52 14.35 -14.36 0.92
CA PRO A 52 14.29 -15.02 -0.37
C PRO A 52 12.95 -14.73 -1.05
N VAL A 53 13.05 -14.23 -2.29
CA VAL A 53 11.89 -14.02 -3.18
C VAL A 53 11.37 -15.41 -3.60
N THR A 54 10.51 -15.97 -2.77
CA THR A 54 9.86 -17.24 -3.01
C THR A 54 8.64 -17.03 -3.92
N ALA A 55 8.37 -18.00 -4.78
CA ALA A 55 7.22 -17.96 -5.70
C ALA A 55 5.89 -17.67 -4.97
N GLY A 56 5.72 -18.16 -3.73
CA GLY A 56 4.54 -17.89 -2.91
C GLY A 56 4.36 -16.42 -2.51
N ARG A 57 5.45 -15.69 -2.22
CA ARG A 57 5.37 -14.25 -1.90
C ARG A 57 5.08 -13.42 -3.14
N ALA A 58 5.66 -13.79 -4.28
CA ALA A 58 5.34 -13.16 -5.56
C ALA A 58 3.87 -13.38 -5.93
N ALA A 59 3.34 -14.60 -5.76
CA ALA A 59 1.94 -14.93 -5.97
C ALA A 59 1.00 -14.18 -5.02
N ALA A 60 1.37 -14.05 -3.73
CA ALA A 60 0.61 -13.23 -2.78
C ALA A 60 0.60 -11.76 -3.19
N LEU A 61 1.74 -11.23 -3.64
CA LEU A 61 1.85 -9.84 -4.10
C LEU A 61 0.98 -9.58 -5.33
N THR A 62 1.02 -10.47 -6.33
CA THR A 62 0.19 -10.35 -7.53
C THR A 62 -1.30 -10.48 -7.20
N LEU A 63 -1.68 -11.31 -6.22
CA LEU A 63 -3.06 -11.43 -5.76
C LEU A 63 -3.55 -10.18 -5.02
N ILE A 64 -2.70 -9.55 -4.20
CA ILE A 64 -3.02 -8.27 -3.56
C ILE A 64 -3.20 -7.19 -4.63
N LEU A 65 -2.25 -7.08 -5.58
CA LEU A 65 -2.31 -6.11 -6.67
C LEU A 65 -3.54 -6.32 -7.56
N SER A 66 -3.86 -7.56 -7.93
CA SER A 66 -5.03 -7.86 -8.74
C SER A 66 -6.33 -7.54 -7.99
N GLY A 67 -6.41 -7.81 -6.70
CA GLY A 67 -7.54 -7.42 -5.85
C GLY A 67 -7.74 -5.91 -5.80
N ILE A 68 -6.67 -5.12 -5.75
CA ILE A 68 -6.75 -3.66 -5.78
C ILE A 68 -7.21 -3.17 -7.14
N VAL A 69 -6.63 -3.66 -8.23
CA VAL A 69 -7.04 -3.28 -9.60
C VAL A 69 -8.51 -3.63 -9.81
N LEU A 70 -8.94 -4.83 -9.40
CA LEU A 70 -10.34 -5.24 -9.48
C LEU A 70 -11.24 -4.32 -8.65
N ALA A 71 -10.89 -4.02 -7.39
CA ALA A 71 -11.66 -3.10 -6.55
C ALA A 71 -11.77 -1.69 -7.14
N ARG A 72 -10.75 -1.24 -7.90
CA ARG A 72 -10.75 0.05 -8.60
C ARG A 72 -11.60 0.03 -9.88
N VAL A 73 -11.63 -1.09 -10.60
CA VAL A 73 -12.45 -1.27 -11.80
C VAL A 73 -13.92 -1.50 -11.45
N THR A 74 -14.20 -2.19 -10.35
CA THR A 74 -15.55 -2.58 -9.93
C THR A 74 -16.29 -1.49 -9.16
N ASN A 75 -15.61 -0.50 -8.56
CA ASN A 75 -16.27 0.72 -8.05
C ASN A 75 -16.27 1.74 -9.21
N PRO A 76 -17.35 1.81 -10.01
CA PRO A 76 -17.43 2.70 -11.14
C PRO A 76 -18.03 4.00 -10.65
N GLU A 77 -17.17 4.99 -10.47
CA GLU A 77 -17.56 6.39 -10.38
C GLU A 77 -16.62 7.22 -11.25
#